data_AF-A0ABC8V3H2-F1
#
_entry.id   AF-A0ABC8V3H2-F1
#
_cell.length_a   1.000
_cell.length_b   1.000
_cell.length_c   1.000
_cell.angle_alpha   90.00
_cell.angle_beta   90.00
_cell.angle_gamma   90.00
#
_symmetry.space_group_name_H-M   'P 1'
#
loop_
_entity.id
_entity.type
_entity.pdbx_description
1 polymer ?
#
loop_
_entity_poly.entity_id
_entity_poly.type
_entity_poly.pdbx_seq_one_letter_code
_entity_poly.pdbx_strand_id
1 'polypeptide(L)'
;MYGHPTLHYFFYTLVVISALIFGANGDYLIGVGSYDMTGPAGGVNMMGYGNFDQNTAGIHFRLRARTFIVAQSSDGPRFAFVNLDAGMASQLLTIEVLQRLQKRYGDLYNEENVAISGTHTHAGPGGYLQYVIYSVTSLGFVPQSFDAIITAIELSIAQAHDNLKPGSIFINTGDLENAGINRSPSAYLFNPPEERARYPRDIDTLMTLLKFVDAENGKSIGAFTWFATHGTSMSRDNKFISGDNKGAAARFFEDWFTSTSKNASTPINNYSKKLNNRGLLEKAAKIKATGGQPCSNTTSQGFKVRKNDGSLFVGAFCQSNVGDVSPNVLGAFCTDSGLPCDFNHSSCHGNDTLCVGRGPGYPDEILSTKIMGERQFRKAVDLFTSAKEELTGKIDYRHVYLNFTNLEVQLEGNEVVKTCPAALGPGFAAGTTDGPGVFGFEQGDTEVSIDPSMKLKKIETTTLTQPKLYNSQSKVKLNLNSSTLLHNLN
;
A
#
# COMPACT_ATOMS: atom_id res chain seq x y z
N MET A 1 41.98 80.06 -39.94
CA MET A 1 42.19 79.90 -38.49
C MET A 1 41.06 79.03 -37.95
N TYR A 2 41.42 77.87 -37.38
CA TYR A 2 40.58 76.87 -36.69
C TYR A 2 39.45 76.23 -37.54
N GLY A 3 39.35 74.92 -37.76
CA GLY A 3 39.89 73.74 -37.07
C GLY A 3 38.74 72.73 -36.93
N HIS A 4 38.71 71.66 -37.74
CA HIS A 4 37.97 70.42 -37.41
C HIS A 4 38.62 69.81 -36.16
N PRO A 5 37.91 69.06 -35.27
CA PRO A 5 37.05 67.90 -35.57
C PRO A 5 35.78 67.91 -34.65
N THR A 6 34.85 66.97 -34.52
CA THR A 6 34.88 65.50 -34.43
C THR A 6 33.44 65.00 -34.58
N LEU A 7 33.32 63.92 -35.35
CA LEU A 7 32.17 63.03 -35.47
C LEU A 7 31.88 62.39 -34.10
N HIS A 8 30.65 62.48 -33.58
CA HIS A 8 30.15 61.58 -32.54
C HIS A 8 28.78 61.04 -32.94
N TYR A 9 28.81 59.76 -33.33
CA TYR A 9 27.66 58.89 -33.51
C TYR A 9 26.91 58.74 -32.19
N PHE A 10 25.59 58.98 -32.20
CA PHE A 10 24.68 58.41 -31.21
C PHE A 10 23.66 57.55 -31.94
N PHE A 11 24.03 56.28 -32.16
CA PHE A 11 23.07 55.23 -32.41
C PHE A 11 22.31 54.98 -31.10
N TYR A 12 21.03 55.36 -31.04
CA TYR A 12 20.11 54.78 -30.07
C TYR A 12 19.76 53.37 -30.53
N THR A 13 20.60 52.40 -30.18
CA THR A 13 20.20 50.99 -30.14
C THR A 13 19.24 50.84 -28.97
N LEU A 14 17.94 50.88 -29.27
CA LEU A 14 16.91 50.38 -28.37
C LEU A 14 17.11 48.86 -28.29
N VAL A 15 17.97 48.42 -27.37
CA VAL A 15 18.04 47.01 -26.97
C VAL A 15 16.76 46.75 -26.18
N VAL A 16 15.70 46.37 -26.90
CA VAL A 16 14.63 45.60 -26.29
C VAL A 16 15.27 44.29 -25.89
N ILE A 17 15.71 44.22 -24.63
CA ILE A 17 15.90 42.94 -23.96
C ILE A 17 14.49 42.36 -23.88
N SER A 18 14.10 41.66 -24.93
CA SER A 18 13.18 40.54 -24.79
C SER A 18 13.89 39.58 -23.86
N ALA A 19 13.71 39.79 -22.56
CA ALA A 19 13.70 38.70 -21.63
C ALA A 19 12.59 37.78 -22.15
N LEU A 20 12.97 36.85 -23.03
CA LEU A 20 12.33 35.57 -23.13
C LEU A 20 12.44 34.99 -21.72
N ILE A 21 11.50 35.40 -20.87
CA ILE A 21 10.92 34.52 -19.89
C ILE A 21 10.42 33.38 -20.77
N PHE A 22 11.27 32.38 -20.97
CA PHE A 22 10.78 31.04 -21.23
C PHE A 22 9.95 30.74 -19.98
N GLY A 23 8.66 31.07 -20.06
CA GLY A 23 7.66 30.32 -19.33
C GLY A 23 7.92 28.90 -19.77
N ALA A 24 8.50 28.11 -18.87
CA ALA A 24 8.53 26.67 -19.03
C ALA A 24 7.07 26.28 -19.23
N ASN A 25 6.70 25.93 -20.46
CA ASN A 25 5.45 25.25 -20.70
C ASN A 25 5.59 23.88 -20.02
N GLY A 26 5.16 23.84 -18.75
CA GLY A 26 4.25 22.85 -18.16
C GLY A 26 4.66 21.39 -18.07
N ASP A 27 5.59 20.90 -18.88
CA ASP A 27 5.70 19.46 -19.09
C ASP A 27 6.78 18.84 -18.20
N TYR A 28 6.35 17.99 -17.27
CA TYR A 28 7.24 17.10 -16.55
C TYR A 28 7.73 15.98 -17.48
N LEU A 29 8.85 15.36 -17.17
CA LEU A 29 9.14 14.02 -17.66
C LEU A 29 8.46 13.01 -16.75
N ILE A 30 7.57 12.19 -17.31
CA ILE A 30 6.79 11.21 -16.58
C ILE A 30 7.10 9.81 -17.12
N GLY A 31 7.36 8.90 -16.20
CA GLY A 31 7.66 7.50 -16.50
C GLY A 31 6.84 6.57 -15.62
N VAL A 32 6.34 5.48 -16.20
CA VAL A 32 5.57 4.47 -15.47
C VAL A 32 6.11 3.06 -15.71
N GLY A 33 6.05 2.22 -14.68
CA GLY A 33 6.54 0.84 -14.73
C GLY A 33 5.74 -0.11 -13.85
N SER A 34 5.67 -1.37 -14.22
CA SER A 34 4.98 -2.42 -13.46
C SER A 34 5.69 -3.76 -13.61
N TYR A 35 6.03 -4.40 -12.48
CA TYR A 35 6.74 -5.67 -12.47
C TYR A 35 6.09 -6.68 -11.51
N ASP A 36 6.17 -7.97 -11.85
CA ASP A 36 5.67 -9.05 -10.99
C ASP A 36 6.58 -9.23 -9.78
N MET A 37 5.99 -9.20 -8.58
CA MET A 37 6.68 -9.40 -7.30
C MET A 37 6.15 -10.61 -6.53
N THR A 38 5.44 -11.51 -7.21
CA THR A 38 4.86 -12.71 -6.60
C THR A 38 5.96 -13.64 -6.08
N GLY A 39 6.02 -13.81 -4.76
CA GLY A 39 6.91 -14.74 -4.09
C GLY A 39 6.43 -16.21 -4.13
N PRO A 40 6.91 -17.07 -3.21
CA PRO A 40 6.59 -18.49 -3.19
C PRO A 40 5.09 -18.77 -2.95
N ALA A 41 4.48 -19.49 -3.90
CA ALA A 41 3.05 -19.83 -3.88
C ALA A 41 2.69 -21.07 -3.05
N GLY A 42 3.66 -21.69 -2.38
CA GLY A 42 3.47 -22.90 -1.58
C GLY A 42 4.39 -22.92 -0.37
N GLY A 43 3.83 -23.21 0.80
CA GLY A 43 4.58 -23.56 2.01
C GLY A 43 5.27 -22.38 2.73
N VAL A 44 4.90 -21.13 2.42
CA VAL A 44 5.42 -19.94 3.09
C VAL A 44 4.30 -19.26 3.86
N ASN A 45 4.54 -18.89 5.11
CA ASN A 45 3.55 -18.20 5.93
C ASN A 45 3.19 -16.82 5.33
N MET A 46 1.93 -16.44 5.40
CA MET A 46 1.42 -15.20 4.80
C MET A 46 1.62 -14.01 5.75
N MET A 47 1.99 -12.85 5.20
CA MET A 47 2.22 -11.65 5.99
C MET A 47 0.92 -10.89 6.23
N GLY A 48 0.58 -10.63 7.49
CA GLY A 48 -0.53 -9.77 7.88
C GLY A 48 -1.17 -10.22 9.19
N TYR A 49 -1.85 -11.36 9.15
CA TYR A 49 -2.67 -11.86 10.26
C TYR A 49 -1.88 -12.47 11.43
N GLY A 50 -0.58 -12.74 11.27
CA GLY A 50 0.22 -13.41 12.31
C GLY A 50 -0.27 -14.85 12.62
N ASN A 51 -0.99 -15.46 11.69
CA ASN A 51 -1.55 -16.81 11.84
C ASN A 51 -0.55 -17.86 11.33
N PHE A 52 0.04 -18.66 12.22
CA PHE A 52 1.05 -19.67 11.87
C PHE A 52 0.53 -20.77 10.92
N ASP A 53 -0.79 -21.01 10.88
CA ASP A 53 -1.40 -22.00 10.00
C ASP A 53 -1.73 -21.46 8.59
N GLN A 54 -1.57 -20.14 8.39
CA GLN A 54 -1.84 -19.46 7.13
C GLN A 54 -0.63 -19.51 6.20
N ASN A 55 -0.41 -20.68 5.60
CA ASN A 55 0.64 -20.89 4.62
C ASN A 55 0.09 -20.80 3.19
N THR A 56 0.85 -20.18 2.28
CA THR A 56 0.51 -20.11 0.87
C THR A 56 0.30 -21.53 0.30
N ALA A 57 -0.77 -21.71 -0.46
CA ALA A 57 -1.17 -22.97 -1.09
C ALA A 57 -1.69 -22.76 -2.53
N GLY A 58 -1.40 -21.61 -3.12
CA GLY A 58 -1.75 -21.28 -4.50
C GLY A 58 -1.77 -19.78 -4.74
N ILE A 59 -2.28 -19.38 -5.91
CA ILE A 59 -2.38 -17.99 -6.34
C ILE A 59 -3.81 -17.73 -6.81
N HIS A 60 -4.47 -16.73 -6.23
CA HIS A 60 -5.71 -16.17 -6.75
C HIS A 60 -5.38 -15.23 -7.92
N PHE A 61 -4.52 -14.24 -7.69
CA PHE A 61 -3.87 -13.45 -8.73
C PHE A 61 -2.51 -12.92 -8.27
N ARG A 62 -1.65 -12.57 -9.23
CA ARG A 62 -0.27 -12.15 -8.98
C ARG A 62 -0.17 -10.76 -8.35
N LEU A 63 0.90 -10.56 -7.61
CA LEU A 63 1.26 -9.30 -6.93
C LEU A 63 2.16 -8.46 -7.85
N ARG A 64 2.00 -7.13 -7.82
CA ARG A 64 2.80 -6.20 -8.63
C ARG A 64 3.46 -5.11 -7.79
N ALA A 65 4.66 -4.71 -8.22
CA ALA A 65 5.25 -3.41 -7.90
C ALA A 65 4.90 -2.44 -9.05
N ARG A 66 4.31 -1.29 -8.74
CA ARG A 66 3.90 -0.27 -9.70
C ARG A 66 4.59 1.04 -9.39
N THR A 67 5.30 1.59 -10.36
CA THR A 67 6.18 2.74 -10.18
C THR A 67 5.76 3.90 -11.05
N PHE A 68 5.82 5.10 -10.47
CA PHE A 68 5.58 6.38 -11.11
C PHE A 68 6.79 7.28 -10.84
N ILE A 69 7.41 7.79 -11.89
CA ILE A 69 8.51 8.72 -11.82
C ILE A 69 8.06 10.03 -12.45
N VAL A 70 8.28 11.14 -11.72
CA VAL A 70 8.09 12.49 -12.25
C VAL A 70 9.41 13.21 -12.09
N ALA A 71 9.90 13.85 -13.16
CA ALA A 71 11.11 14.64 -13.17
C ALA A 71 10.87 16.00 -13.84
N GLN A 72 11.55 17.05 -13.37
CA GLN A 72 11.45 18.37 -13.98
C GLN A 72 12.18 18.45 -15.34
N SER A 73 13.23 17.65 -15.50
CA SER A 73 14.02 17.53 -16.73
C SER A 73 14.88 16.26 -16.68
N SER A 74 15.65 15.99 -17.73
CA SER A 74 16.54 14.81 -17.84
C SER A 74 17.52 14.68 -16.68
N ASP A 75 17.96 15.81 -16.12
CA ASP A 75 18.97 15.90 -15.04
C ASP A 75 18.44 16.68 -13.83
N GLY A 76 17.15 17.07 -13.87
CA GLY A 76 16.51 17.85 -12.82
C GLY A 76 16.02 17.01 -11.64
N PRO A 77 15.49 17.69 -10.60
CA PRO A 77 14.81 17.05 -9.50
C PRO A 77 13.76 16.07 -10.01
N ARG A 78 13.74 14.89 -9.39
CA ARG A 78 12.81 13.81 -9.70
C ARG A 78 12.37 13.10 -8.44
N PHE A 79 11.23 12.44 -8.52
CA PHE A 79 10.71 11.61 -7.45
C PHE A 79 10.19 10.29 -8.02
N ALA A 80 10.55 9.17 -7.39
CA ALA A 80 10.09 7.83 -7.74
C ALA A 80 9.20 7.30 -6.62
N PHE A 81 7.92 7.08 -6.93
CA PHE A 81 6.95 6.48 -6.03
C PHE A 81 6.63 5.05 -6.47
N VAL A 82 6.81 4.08 -5.57
CA VAL A 82 6.57 2.66 -5.81
C VAL A 82 5.47 2.15 -4.89
N ASN A 83 4.41 1.60 -5.48
CA ASN A 83 3.31 0.95 -4.76
C ASN A 83 3.34 -0.56 -4.95
N LEU A 84 3.40 -1.31 -3.85
CA LEU A 84 3.54 -2.76 -3.80
C LEU A 84 2.22 -3.40 -3.41
N ASP A 85 1.74 -4.41 -4.14
CA ASP A 85 0.72 -5.36 -3.63
C ASP A 85 1.26 -6.25 -2.48
N ALA A 86 1.72 -5.65 -1.38
CA ALA A 86 2.33 -6.30 -0.22
C ALA A 86 1.77 -5.73 1.10
N GLY A 87 1.96 -6.46 2.20
CA GLY A 87 1.55 -6.03 3.53
C GLY A 87 2.21 -4.72 3.98
N MET A 88 3.51 -4.58 3.76
CA MET A 88 4.24 -3.36 4.10
C MET A 88 5.53 -3.28 3.30
N ALA A 89 6.10 -2.08 3.17
CA ALA A 89 7.51 -1.93 2.85
C ALA A 89 8.36 -2.20 4.10
N SER A 90 9.64 -2.50 3.92
CA SER A 90 10.57 -2.75 5.03
C SER A 90 11.82 -1.90 4.89
N GLN A 91 12.46 -1.58 6.01
CA GLN A 91 13.70 -0.81 5.99
C GLN A 91 14.80 -1.54 5.20
N LEU A 92 14.89 -2.87 5.33
CA LEU A 92 15.84 -3.70 4.58
C LEU A 92 15.55 -3.68 3.08
N LEU A 93 14.27 -3.73 2.69
CA LEU A 93 13.87 -3.57 1.29
C LEU A 93 14.35 -2.21 0.75
N THR A 94 14.10 -1.13 1.48
CA THR A 94 14.55 0.21 1.09
C THR A 94 16.06 0.29 0.96
N ILE A 95 16.82 -0.18 1.96
CA ILE A 95 18.29 -0.16 1.94
C ILE A 95 18.83 -0.92 0.72
N GLU A 96 18.38 -2.15 0.50
CA GLU A 96 18.86 -2.99 -0.62
C GLU A 96 18.48 -2.41 -1.97
N VAL A 97 17.26 -1.89 -2.12
CA VAL A 97 16.82 -1.21 -3.36
C VAL A 97 17.67 0.01 -3.66
N LEU A 98 17.91 0.88 -2.67
CA LEU A 98 18.75 2.07 -2.86
C LEU A 98 20.18 1.70 -3.25
N GLN A 99 20.76 0.64 -2.67
CA GLN A 99 22.07 0.14 -3.08
C GLN A 99 22.10 -0.33 -4.54
N ARG A 100 21.04 -1.03 -4.99
CA ARG A 100 20.93 -1.49 -6.39
C ARG A 100 20.73 -0.33 -7.36
N LEU A 101 19.89 0.63 -6.99
CA LEU A 101 19.68 1.84 -7.78
C LEU A 101 20.96 2.68 -7.87
N GLN A 102 21.71 2.81 -6.77
CA GLN A 102 22.98 3.53 -6.78
C GLN A 102 24.00 2.88 -7.72
N LYS A 103 24.11 1.54 -7.71
CA LYS A 103 24.97 0.81 -8.66
C LYS A 103 24.57 1.03 -10.12
N ARG A 104 23.28 1.23 -10.39
CA ARG A 104 22.74 1.35 -11.75
C ARG A 104 22.68 2.78 -12.29
N TYR A 105 22.38 3.74 -11.42
CA TYR A 105 22.03 5.11 -11.78
C TYR A 105 22.89 6.17 -11.04
N GLY A 106 23.87 5.77 -10.24
CA GLY A 106 24.61 6.69 -9.36
C GLY A 106 23.68 7.33 -8.34
N ASP A 107 23.88 8.63 -8.06
CA ASP A 107 23.13 9.34 -7.01
C ASP A 107 21.74 9.82 -7.46
N LEU A 108 21.30 9.44 -8.67
CA LEU A 108 20.05 9.89 -9.27
C LEU A 108 18.80 9.47 -8.47
N TYR A 109 18.87 8.31 -7.82
CA TYR A 109 17.83 7.77 -6.94
C TYR A 109 18.43 7.44 -5.58
N ASN A 110 17.95 8.11 -4.54
CA ASN A 110 18.47 8.04 -3.18
C ASN A 110 17.33 8.08 -2.16
N GLU A 111 17.66 8.08 -0.88
CA GLU A 111 16.69 8.07 0.23
C GLU A 111 15.77 9.29 0.26
N GLU A 112 16.16 10.40 -0.35
CA GLU A 112 15.35 11.61 -0.35
C GLU A 112 14.23 11.55 -1.39
N ASN A 113 14.44 10.85 -2.50
CA ASN A 113 13.59 10.93 -3.67
C ASN A 113 12.97 9.61 -4.14
N VAL A 114 13.12 8.53 -3.37
CA VAL A 114 12.46 7.23 -3.58
C VAL A 114 11.54 6.91 -2.41
N ALA A 115 10.25 6.73 -2.68
CA ALA A 115 9.27 6.29 -1.70
C ALA A 115 8.65 4.95 -2.10
N ILE A 116 8.58 4.02 -1.14
CA ILE A 116 8.06 2.66 -1.33
C ILE A 116 6.91 2.45 -0.35
N SER A 117 5.73 2.11 -0.86
CA SER A 117 4.50 1.93 -0.09
C SER A 117 3.88 0.56 -0.38
N GLY A 118 3.31 -0.09 0.64
CA GLY A 118 2.48 -1.29 0.46
C GLY A 118 1.00 -0.94 0.33
N THR A 119 0.24 -1.73 -0.42
CA THR A 119 -1.23 -1.69 -0.41
C THR A 119 -1.82 -2.25 0.87
N HIS A 120 -0.99 -2.84 1.73
CA HIS A 120 -1.40 -3.50 2.96
C HIS A 120 -2.35 -4.68 2.72
N THR A 121 -2.08 -5.48 1.66
CA THR A 121 -2.70 -6.81 1.51
C THR A 121 -2.16 -7.76 2.57
N HIS A 122 -3.06 -8.49 3.22
CA HIS A 122 -2.73 -9.57 4.16
C HIS A 122 -2.62 -10.94 3.47
N ALA A 123 -2.68 -10.95 2.13
CA ALA A 123 -2.71 -12.16 1.32
C ALA A 123 -1.44 -12.35 0.47
N GLY A 124 -0.28 -11.87 0.92
CA GLY A 124 1.03 -12.08 0.29
C GLY A 124 1.96 -12.98 1.10
N PRO A 125 2.97 -13.64 0.49
CA PRO A 125 3.96 -14.41 1.23
C PRO A 125 4.81 -13.51 2.12
N GLY A 126 5.09 -13.94 3.35
CA GLY A 126 5.92 -13.24 4.33
C GLY A 126 7.42 -13.53 4.21
N GLY A 127 8.14 -13.22 5.29
CA GLY A 127 9.57 -13.52 5.42
C GLY A 127 10.53 -12.53 4.74
N TYR A 128 10.13 -11.27 4.54
CA TYR A 128 10.96 -10.24 3.90
C TYR A 128 11.29 -9.04 4.83
N LEU A 129 11.00 -9.18 6.13
CA LEU A 129 11.19 -8.15 7.15
C LEU A 129 12.37 -8.51 8.05
N GLN A 130 13.23 -7.54 8.38
CA GLN A 130 14.49 -7.79 9.12
C GLN A 130 14.31 -7.90 10.64
N TYR A 131 13.26 -7.30 11.19
CA TYR A 131 13.08 -7.17 12.63
C TYR A 131 12.40 -8.42 13.19
N VAL A 132 12.93 -8.94 14.29
CA VAL A 132 12.56 -10.24 14.90
C VAL A 132 11.05 -10.37 15.09
N ILE A 133 10.37 -9.32 15.55
CA ILE A 133 8.92 -9.37 15.80
C ILE A 133 8.13 -9.81 14.54
N TYR A 134 8.57 -9.37 13.37
CA TYR A 134 7.94 -9.74 12.10
C TYR A 134 8.44 -11.09 11.61
N SER A 135 9.73 -11.42 11.82
CA SER A 135 10.27 -12.74 11.47
C SER A 135 9.59 -13.86 12.26
N VAL A 136 9.22 -13.65 13.53
CA VAL A 136 8.44 -14.63 14.32
C VAL A 136 7.12 -14.96 13.62
N THR A 137 6.36 -13.94 13.21
CA THR A 137 5.07 -14.14 12.52
C THR A 137 5.22 -14.87 11.18
N SER A 138 6.33 -14.64 10.47
CA SER A 138 6.63 -15.28 9.18
C SER A 138 7.37 -16.62 9.29
N LEU A 139 7.66 -17.09 10.52
CA LEU A 139 8.49 -18.28 10.81
C LEU A 139 9.92 -18.19 10.23
N GLY A 140 10.46 -16.97 10.15
CA GLY A 140 11.82 -16.68 9.70
C GLY A 140 11.89 -15.79 8.47
N PHE A 141 13.10 -15.67 7.93
CA PHE A 141 13.38 -14.95 6.69
C PHE A 141 13.32 -15.91 5.50
N VAL A 142 12.68 -15.48 4.42
CA VAL A 142 12.46 -16.24 3.19
C VAL A 142 13.11 -15.48 2.04
N PRO A 143 14.36 -15.83 1.66
CA PRO A 143 15.11 -15.13 0.62
C PRO A 143 14.35 -15.02 -0.70
N GLN A 144 13.57 -16.04 -1.07
CA GLN A 144 12.78 -16.03 -2.31
C GLN A 144 11.68 -14.95 -2.31
N SER A 145 11.05 -14.69 -1.16
CA SER A 145 10.07 -13.59 -1.03
C SER A 145 10.78 -12.25 -1.14
N PHE A 146 11.89 -12.09 -0.41
CA PHE A 146 12.69 -10.87 -0.41
C PHE A 146 13.23 -10.53 -1.80
N ASP A 147 13.87 -11.49 -2.46
CA ASP A 147 14.46 -11.35 -3.80
C ASP A 147 13.41 -11.01 -4.86
N ALA A 148 12.22 -11.61 -4.78
CA ALA A 148 11.12 -11.29 -5.69
C ALA A 148 10.68 -9.83 -5.56
N ILE A 149 10.58 -9.32 -4.33
CA ILE A 149 10.13 -7.94 -4.06
C ILE A 149 11.21 -6.93 -4.48
N ILE A 150 12.46 -7.07 -4.03
CA ILE A 150 13.54 -6.11 -4.38
C ILE A 150 13.77 -6.06 -5.90
N THR A 151 13.73 -7.21 -6.57
CA THR A 151 13.92 -7.29 -8.03
C THR A 151 12.76 -6.60 -8.74
N ALA A 152 11.53 -6.77 -8.28
CA ALA A 152 10.39 -6.10 -8.88
C ALA A 152 10.42 -4.58 -8.66
N ILE A 153 10.85 -4.11 -7.49
CA ILE A 153 11.03 -2.68 -7.22
C ILE A 153 12.08 -2.09 -8.17
N GLU A 154 13.28 -2.68 -8.20
CA GLU A 154 14.37 -2.24 -9.07
C GLU A 154 13.94 -2.20 -10.55
N LEU A 155 13.33 -3.28 -11.03
CA LEU A 155 12.95 -3.39 -12.45
C LEU A 155 11.73 -2.54 -12.81
N SER A 156 10.80 -2.29 -11.90
CA SER A 156 9.70 -1.35 -12.14
C SER A 156 10.18 0.09 -12.17
N ILE A 157 11.16 0.47 -11.32
CA ILE A 157 11.84 1.77 -11.40
C ILE A 157 12.61 1.90 -12.70
N ALA A 158 13.38 0.87 -13.08
CA ALA A 158 14.12 0.88 -14.33
C ALA A 158 13.19 1.03 -15.54
N GLN A 159 12.10 0.27 -15.57
CA GLN A 159 11.10 0.39 -16.63
C GLN A 159 10.45 1.78 -16.64
N ALA A 160 10.14 2.37 -15.48
CA ALA A 160 9.60 3.73 -15.42
C ALA A 160 10.62 4.77 -15.92
N HIS A 161 11.89 4.63 -15.52
CA HIS A 161 12.98 5.51 -15.94
C HIS A 161 13.19 5.47 -17.46
N ASP A 162 13.27 4.27 -18.04
CA ASP A 162 13.48 4.07 -19.47
C ASP A 162 12.29 4.57 -20.32
N ASN A 163 11.12 4.78 -19.68
CA ASN A 163 9.90 5.29 -20.30
C ASN A 163 9.62 6.77 -20.03
N LEU A 164 10.57 7.52 -19.43
CA LEU A 164 10.40 8.96 -19.17
C LEU A 164 10.13 9.73 -20.46
N LYS A 165 9.03 10.47 -20.49
CA LYS A 165 8.61 11.29 -21.63
C LYS A 165 7.89 12.56 -21.16
N PRO A 166 7.87 13.64 -21.96
CA PRO A 166 7.10 14.84 -21.63
C PRO A 166 5.62 14.53 -21.36
N GLY A 167 5.04 15.15 -20.33
CA GLY A 167 3.67 14.92 -19.95
C GLY A 167 3.16 15.82 -18.82
N SER A 168 1.84 15.75 -18.62
CA SER A 168 1.11 16.52 -17.59
C SER A 168 0.53 15.60 -16.53
N ILE A 169 0.33 16.16 -15.33
CA ILE A 169 -0.28 15.48 -14.19
C ILE A 169 -1.58 16.20 -13.86
N PHE A 170 -2.66 15.43 -13.66
CA PHE A 170 -3.95 15.96 -13.24
C PHE A 170 -4.35 15.36 -11.90
N ILE A 171 -4.96 16.18 -11.04
CA ILE A 171 -5.51 15.76 -9.75
C ILE A 171 -7.02 15.78 -9.78
N ASN A 172 -7.63 14.86 -9.01
CA ASN A 172 -9.05 14.92 -8.70
C ASN A 172 -9.32 14.21 -7.37
N THR A 173 -10.39 14.60 -6.69
CA THR A 173 -10.78 14.04 -5.40
C THR A 173 -12.27 13.78 -5.33
N GLY A 174 -12.69 12.81 -4.52
CA GLY A 174 -14.08 12.72 -4.11
C GLY A 174 -14.37 11.55 -3.18
N ASP A 175 -15.51 11.61 -2.51
CA ASP A 175 -15.89 10.61 -1.53
C ASP A 175 -16.25 9.25 -2.14
N LEU A 176 -15.69 8.20 -1.55
CA LEU A 176 -16.02 6.81 -1.80
C LEU A 176 -16.75 6.23 -0.58
N GLU A 177 -18.06 6.14 -0.69
CA GLU A 177 -18.92 5.56 0.33
C GLU A 177 -18.90 4.03 0.29
N ASN A 178 -19.21 3.42 1.44
CA ASN A 178 -19.36 1.97 1.59
C ASN A 178 -18.10 1.17 1.18
N ALA A 179 -16.91 1.76 1.28
CA ALA A 179 -15.65 1.04 1.03
C ALA A 179 -14.77 0.90 2.28
N GLY A 180 -15.33 1.22 3.44
CA GLY A 180 -14.70 1.04 4.75
C GLY A 180 -15.73 1.14 5.88
N ILE A 181 -15.40 0.62 7.04
CA ILE A 181 -16.06 0.85 8.33
C ILE A 181 -14.99 0.96 9.43
N ASN A 182 -15.22 1.77 10.46
CA ASN A 182 -14.29 1.83 11.59
C ASN A 182 -14.38 0.51 12.40
N ARG A 183 -13.24 -0.15 12.62
CA ARG A 183 -13.14 -1.41 13.39
C ARG A 183 -12.74 -1.22 14.86
N SER A 184 -12.51 0.03 15.28
CA SER A 184 -12.26 0.45 16.65
C SER A 184 -13.07 1.71 17.01
N PRO A 185 -14.40 1.73 16.79
CA PRO A 185 -15.22 2.93 16.95
C PRO A 185 -15.25 3.43 18.40
N SER A 186 -15.15 2.53 19.39
CA SER A 186 -15.01 2.90 20.80
C SER A 186 -13.74 3.72 21.06
N ALA A 187 -12.63 3.40 20.39
CA ALA A 187 -11.37 4.14 20.47
C ALA A 187 -11.50 5.53 19.84
N TYR A 188 -12.16 5.64 18.68
CA TYR A 188 -12.43 6.92 18.02
C TYR A 188 -13.21 7.89 18.92
N LEU A 189 -14.13 7.41 19.75
CA LEU A 189 -14.93 8.24 20.67
C LEU A 189 -14.10 8.93 21.76
N PHE A 190 -12.85 8.51 22.00
CA PHE A 190 -11.93 9.19 22.92
C PHE A 190 -11.30 10.45 22.33
N ASN A 191 -11.41 10.69 21.01
CA ASN A 191 -11.02 11.97 20.43
C ASN A 191 -11.92 13.10 20.94
N PRO A 192 -11.38 14.33 21.13
CA PRO A 192 -12.13 15.47 21.62
C PRO A 192 -13.47 15.69 20.87
N PRO A 193 -14.60 15.92 21.56
CA PRO A 193 -15.90 16.09 20.91
C PRO A 193 -15.92 17.19 19.84
N GLU A 194 -15.23 18.30 20.08
CA GLU A 194 -15.08 19.42 19.17
C GLU A 194 -14.29 19.06 17.91
N GLU A 195 -13.32 18.15 18.00
CA GLU A 195 -12.60 17.62 16.85
C GLU A 195 -13.52 16.72 16.03
N ARG A 196 -14.17 15.74 16.68
CA ARG A 196 -15.07 14.79 16.01
C ARG A 196 -16.22 15.50 15.28
N ALA A 197 -16.75 16.59 15.85
CA ALA A 197 -17.81 17.39 15.22
C ALA A 197 -17.41 18.04 13.88
N ARG A 198 -16.11 18.12 13.56
CA ARG A 198 -15.61 18.64 12.27
C ARG A 198 -15.71 17.63 11.13
N TYR A 199 -15.92 16.35 11.46
CA TYR A 199 -15.93 15.27 10.49
C TYR A 199 -17.32 14.62 10.47
N PRO A 200 -17.85 14.28 9.29
CA PRO A 200 -19.17 13.66 9.19
C PRO A 200 -19.18 12.18 9.63
N ARG A 201 -17.99 11.56 9.74
CA ARG A 201 -17.79 10.12 9.94
C ARG A 201 -16.53 9.86 10.75
N ASP A 202 -16.41 8.63 11.25
CA ASP A 202 -15.26 8.08 11.95
C ASP A 202 -14.27 7.35 11.01
N ILE A 203 -14.41 7.55 9.70
CA ILE A 203 -13.50 7.05 8.66
C ILE A 203 -13.29 8.12 7.60
N ASP A 204 -12.12 8.09 6.94
CA ASP A 204 -11.85 8.94 5.78
C ASP A 204 -12.40 8.32 4.49
N THR A 205 -13.42 8.97 3.93
CA THR A 205 -14.04 8.57 2.65
C THR A 205 -13.39 9.20 1.43
N LEU A 206 -12.50 10.18 1.61
CA LEU A 206 -11.89 10.91 0.51
C LEU A 206 -10.94 10.02 -0.29
N MET A 207 -11.26 9.77 -1.57
CA MET A 207 -10.31 9.23 -2.53
C MET A 207 -9.64 10.37 -3.28
N THR A 208 -8.31 10.37 -3.33
CA THR A 208 -7.50 11.28 -4.17
C THR A 208 -6.91 10.51 -5.33
N LEU A 209 -6.95 11.06 -6.54
CA LEU A 209 -6.42 10.47 -7.76
C LEU A 209 -5.41 11.41 -8.43
N LEU A 210 -4.27 10.85 -8.85
CA LEU A 210 -3.37 11.46 -9.83
C LEU A 210 -3.44 10.73 -11.15
N LYS A 211 -3.56 11.48 -12.24
CA LYS A 211 -3.60 11.00 -13.62
C LYS A 211 -2.42 11.54 -14.38
N PHE A 212 -1.75 10.68 -15.13
CA PHE A 212 -0.56 10.99 -15.91
C PHE A 212 -0.87 10.90 -17.39
N VAL A 213 -0.56 11.96 -18.15
CA VAL A 213 -0.88 12.10 -19.56
C VAL A 213 0.39 12.37 -20.35
N ASP A 214 0.56 11.63 -21.45
CA ASP A 214 1.63 11.82 -22.43
C ASP A 214 1.35 13.09 -23.25
N ALA A 215 2.31 14.02 -23.30
CA ALA A 215 2.16 15.27 -24.03
C ALA A 215 2.15 15.08 -25.56
N GLU A 216 2.82 14.04 -26.08
CA GLU A 216 2.96 13.84 -27.54
C GLU A 216 1.62 13.45 -28.18
N ASN A 217 0.88 12.55 -27.53
CA ASN A 217 -0.33 11.96 -28.10
C ASN A 217 -1.60 12.20 -27.26
N GLY A 218 -1.48 12.89 -26.11
CA GLY A 218 -2.59 13.20 -25.20
C GLY A 218 -3.20 11.99 -24.51
N LYS A 219 -2.61 10.79 -24.63
CA LYS A 219 -3.13 9.57 -24.01
C LYS A 219 -2.65 9.46 -22.57
N SER A 220 -3.50 8.89 -21.72
CA SER A 220 -3.10 8.58 -20.35
C SER A 220 -2.16 7.39 -20.32
N ILE A 221 -1.09 7.49 -19.54
CA ILE A 221 -0.08 6.44 -19.37
C ILE A 221 -0.17 5.76 -18.01
N GLY A 222 -0.82 6.39 -17.04
CA GLY A 222 -1.06 5.78 -15.75
C GLY A 222 -1.92 6.65 -14.86
N ALA A 223 -2.33 6.09 -13.75
CA ALA A 223 -2.96 6.81 -12.66
C ALA A 223 -2.80 6.02 -11.37
N PHE A 224 -2.80 6.72 -10.25
CA PHE A 224 -2.93 6.06 -8.98
C PHE A 224 -3.79 6.84 -8.00
N THR A 225 -4.33 6.13 -7.02
CA THR A 225 -5.25 6.67 -6.03
C THR A 225 -4.73 6.48 -4.61
N TRP A 226 -5.13 7.36 -3.69
CA TRP A 226 -5.04 7.13 -2.25
C TRP A 226 -6.44 7.03 -1.65
N PHE A 227 -6.66 5.99 -0.84
CA PHE A 227 -7.92 5.77 -0.14
C PHE A 227 -7.69 4.84 1.06
N ALA A 228 -8.29 5.12 2.22
CA ALA A 228 -8.13 4.33 3.44
C ALA A 228 -9.08 3.12 3.45
N THR A 229 -8.55 1.91 3.28
CA THR A 229 -9.27 0.65 3.55
C THR A 229 -8.28 -0.52 3.63
N HIS A 230 -8.33 -1.33 4.69
CA HIS A 230 -7.38 -2.44 4.86
C HIS A 230 -7.47 -3.43 3.70
N GLY A 231 -6.33 -4.05 3.32
CA GLY A 231 -6.30 -5.18 2.40
C GLY A 231 -6.59 -6.51 3.12
N THR A 232 -7.76 -6.58 3.77
CA THR A 232 -8.23 -7.70 4.63
C THR A 232 -9.62 -8.20 4.19
N SER A 233 -9.95 -8.11 2.90
CA SER A 233 -11.16 -8.75 2.36
C SER A 233 -11.00 -10.27 2.23
N MET A 234 -9.79 -10.73 1.91
CA MET A 234 -9.38 -12.14 2.04
C MET A 234 -9.03 -12.40 3.49
N SER A 235 -9.68 -13.38 4.12
CA SER A 235 -9.61 -13.64 5.55
C SER A 235 -8.28 -14.28 6.01
N ARG A 236 -8.13 -14.45 7.32
CA ARG A 236 -7.02 -15.20 7.95
C ARG A 236 -6.97 -16.69 7.58
N ASP A 237 -8.03 -17.22 6.98
CA ASP A 237 -8.14 -18.62 6.56
C ASP A 237 -7.79 -18.81 5.08
N ASN A 238 -7.73 -17.71 4.30
CA ASN A 238 -7.28 -17.74 2.92
C ASN A 238 -5.84 -18.26 2.82
N LYS A 239 -5.59 -19.12 1.82
CA LYS A 239 -4.25 -19.65 1.49
C LYS A 239 -3.78 -19.28 0.08
N PHE A 240 -4.54 -18.48 -0.66
CA PHE A 240 -4.18 -18.06 -2.01
C PHE A 240 -3.51 -16.69 -2.00
N ILE A 241 -2.39 -16.56 -2.72
CA ILE A 241 -1.75 -15.26 -2.93
C ILE A 241 -2.72 -14.32 -3.66
N SER A 242 -2.91 -13.11 -3.12
CA SER A 242 -3.85 -12.11 -3.62
C SER A 242 -3.37 -10.70 -3.28
N GLY A 243 -3.57 -9.75 -4.21
CA GLY A 243 -3.41 -8.32 -3.93
C GLY A 243 -4.58 -7.72 -3.15
N ASP A 244 -5.54 -8.55 -2.70
CA ASP A 244 -6.75 -8.18 -1.98
C ASP A 244 -7.60 -7.14 -2.75
N ASN A 245 -8.43 -6.36 -2.06
CA ASN A 245 -9.37 -5.44 -2.69
C ASN A 245 -8.67 -4.33 -3.51
N LYS A 246 -7.52 -3.81 -3.05
CA LYS A 246 -6.73 -2.79 -3.77
C LYS A 246 -6.04 -3.35 -5.00
N GLY A 247 -5.46 -4.55 -4.90
CA GLY A 247 -4.87 -5.24 -6.05
C GLY A 247 -5.94 -5.64 -7.08
N ALA A 248 -7.14 -6.03 -6.64
CA ALA A 248 -8.27 -6.27 -7.51
C ALA A 248 -8.71 -4.97 -8.22
N ALA A 249 -8.82 -3.86 -7.49
CA ALA A 249 -9.15 -2.54 -8.05
C ALA A 249 -8.11 -2.11 -9.11
N ALA A 250 -6.82 -2.26 -8.80
CA ALA A 250 -5.72 -1.98 -9.72
C ALA A 250 -5.84 -2.80 -11.02
N ARG A 251 -6.09 -4.11 -10.88
CA ARG A 251 -6.31 -5.00 -12.03
C ARG A 251 -7.52 -4.58 -12.85
N PHE A 252 -8.65 -4.29 -12.21
CA PHE A 252 -9.86 -3.84 -12.92
C PHE A 252 -9.61 -2.54 -13.67
N PHE A 253 -8.83 -1.63 -13.10
CA PHE A 253 -8.51 -0.34 -13.71
C PHE A 253 -7.61 -0.50 -14.94
N GLU A 254 -6.54 -1.30 -14.83
CA GLU A 254 -5.65 -1.63 -15.95
C GLU A 254 -6.40 -2.37 -17.08
N ASP A 255 -7.24 -3.34 -16.73
CA ASP A 255 -8.02 -4.13 -17.69
C ASP A 255 -9.10 -3.26 -18.38
N TRP A 256 -9.77 -2.38 -17.63
CA TRP A 256 -10.74 -1.40 -18.16
C TRP A 256 -10.07 -0.49 -19.19
N PHE A 257 -8.95 0.15 -18.83
CA PHE A 257 -8.25 1.06 -19.72
C PHE A 257 -7.84 0.36 -21.03
N THR A 258 -7.26 -0.83 -20.91
CA THR A 258 -6.85 -1.64 -22.07
C THR A 258 -8.03 -1.98 -22.99
N SER A 259 -9.20 -2.29 -22.42
CA SER A 259 -10.40 -2.66 -23.17
C SER A 259 -11.00 -1.48 -23.94
N THR A 260 -11.03 -0.30 -23.32
CA THR A 260 -11.57 0.92 -23.92
C THR A 260 -10.65 1.43 -25.03
N SER A 261 -9.33 1.34 -24.86
CA SER A 261 -8.38 1.72 -25.91
C SER A 261 -8.48 0.83 -27.16
N LYS A 262 -8.76 -0.47 -27.02
CA LYS A 262 -8.94 -1.39 -28.17
C LYS A 262 -10.26 -1.18 -28.93
N ASN A 263 -11.34 -0.84 -28.22
CA ASN A 263 -12.64 -0.58 -28.83
C ASN A 263 -12.66 0.76 -29.61
N ALA A 264 -11.78 1.71 -29.28
CA ALA A 264 -11.59 2.93 -30.08
C ALA A 264 -10.93 2.67 -31.45
N SER A 265 -10.28 1.53 -31.65
CA SER A 265 -9.56 1.16 -32.88
C SER A 265 -10.28 0.17 -33.80
N THR A 266 -11.52 -0.23 -33.49
CA THR A 266 -12.29 -1.18 -34.33
C THR A 266 -13.77 -0.79 -34.40
N PRO A 267 -14.42 -0.76 -35.58
CA PRO A 267 -15.87 -0.55 -35.66
C PRO A 267 -16.60 -1.69 -34.96
N ILE A 268 -17.46 -1.35 -33.99
CA ILE A 268 -18.18 -2.32 -33.15
C ILE A 268 -19.29 -2.97 -33.99
N ASN A 269 -19.17 -4.28 -34.26
CA ASN A 269 -20.33 -5.14 -34.46
C ASN A 269 -20.80 -5.63 -33.08
N ASN A 270 -21.98 -5.17 -32.67
CA ASN A 270 -22.61 -5.53 -31.41
C ASN A 270 -22.97 -7.02 -31.35
N TYR A 271 -22.10 -7.83 -30.74
CA TYR A 271 -22.47 -9.14 -30.20
C TYR A 271 -22.36 -9.11 -28.68
N SER A 272 -23.42 -8.66 -28.02
CA SER A 272 -23.69 -8.94 -26.61
C SER A 272 -23.95 -10.44 -26.46
N LYS A 273 -22.92 -11.23 -26.17
CA LYS A 273 -23.09 -12.61 -25.71
C LYS A 273 -23.08 -12.60 -24.18
N LYS A 274 -24.27 -12.74 -23.59
CA LYS A 274 -24.46 -12.99 -22.15
C LYS A 274 -23.50 -14.10 -21.70
N LEU A 275 -22.55 -13.78 -20.83
CA LEU A 275 -21.65 -14.77 -20.25
C LEU A 275 -22.46 -15.77 -19.41
N ASN A 276 -22.44 -17.04 -19.82
CA ASN A 276 -23.06 -18.14 -19.08
C ASN A 276 -22.04 -18.70 -18.07
N ASN A 277 -22.11 -18.23 -16.82
CA ASN A 277 -21.20 -18.63 -15.74
C ASN A 277 -21.14 -20.15 -15.51
N ARG A 278 -22.22 -20.90 -15.81
CA ARG A 278 -22.27 -22.36 -15.65
C ARG A 278 -21.32 -23.10 -16.57
N GLY A 279 -21.22 -22.65 -17.83
CA GLY A 279 -20.35 -23.28 -18.83
C GLY A 279 -18.86 -23.04 -18.59
N LEU A 280 -18.50 -21.94 -17.92
CA LEU A 280 -17.12 -21.67 -17.52
C LEU A 280 -16.69 -22.53 -16.33
N LEU A 281 -17.57 -22.71 -15.34
CA LEU A 281 -17.32 -23.60 -14.20
C LEU A 281 -17.17 -25.06 -14.63
N GLU A 282 -18.01 -25.54 -15.55
CA GLU A 282 -17.87 -26.88 -16.12
C GLU A 282 -16.60 -27.06 -16.95
N LYS A 283 -16.13 -26.01 -17.64
CA LYS A 283 -14.84 -26.03 -18.34
C LYS A 283 -13.67 -26.06 -17.37
N ALA A 284 -13.70 -25.22 -16.33
CA ALA A 284 -12.66 -25.17 -15.31
C ALA A 284 -12.55 -26.50 -14.55
N ALA A 285 -13.67 -27.13 -14.19
CA ALA A 285 -13.71 -28.43 -13.53
C ALA A 285 -13.12 -29.58 -14.37
N LYS A 286 -13.01 -29.40 -15.70
CA LYS A 286 -12.41 -30.38 -16.62
C LYS A 286 -10.91 -30.17 -16.84
N ILE A 287 -10.34 -29.05 -16.39
CA ILE A 287 -8.90 -28.79 -16.47
C ILE A 287 -8.22 -29.55 -15.34
N LYS A 288 -7.62 -30.71 -15.64
CA LYS A 288 -6.75 -31.41 -14.70
C LYS A 288 -5.45 -30.63 -14.50
N ALA A 289 -4.92 -30.61 -13.27
CA ALA A 289 -3.61 -30.06 -12.99
C ALA A 289 -2.58 -30.67 -13.93
N THR A 290 -1.90 -29.85 -14.72
CA THR A 290 -1.06 -30.32 -15.84
C THR A 290 0.22 -31.03 -15.42
N GLY A 291 0.47 -31.22 -14.11
CA GLY A 291 1.76 -31.67 -13.59
C GLY A 291 2.81 -30.58 -13.85
N GLY A 292 3.44 -30.06 -12.80
CA GLY A 292 4.48 -29.06 -12.97
C GLY A 292 5.60 -29.57 -13.87
N GLN A 293 5.87 -28.88 -14.98
CA GLN A 293 7.08 -29.11 -15.77
C GLN A 293 8.25 -28.38 -15.09
N PRO A 294 9.46 -28.96 -15.05
CA PRO A 294 10.65 -28.24 -14.61
C PRO A 294 10.84 -26.99 -15.47
N CYS A 295 10.76 -25.81 -14.86
CA CYS A 295 11.04 -24.56 -15.56
C CYS A 295 12.54 -24.46 -15.81
N SER A 296 12.97 -24.27 -17.06
CA SER A 296 14.38 -23.97 -17.33
C SER A 296 14.76 -22.63 -16.70
N ASN A 297 16.03 -22.44 -16.31
CA ASN A 297 16.51 -21.23 -15.64
C ASN A 297 16.21 -19.93 -16.41
N THR A 298 15.98 -19.99 -17.72
CA THR A 298 15.68 -18.82 -18.57
C THR A 298 14.19 -18.62 -18.85
N THR A 299 13.33 -19.62 -18.65
CA THR A 299 11.90 -19.54 -19.03
C THR A 299 11.11 -18.57 -18.12
N SER A 300 11.52 -18.36 -16.87
CA SER A 300 10.72 -17.55 -15.93
C SER A 300 10.78 -16.03 -16.18
N GLN A 301 11.81 -15.52 -16.86
CA GLN A 301 11.94 -14.07 -17.04
C GLN A 301 10.97 -13.51 -18.09
N GLY A 302 10.62 -14.29 -19.12
CA GLY A 302 9.72 -13.84 -20.20
C GLY A 302 8.25 -13.73 -19.80
N PHE A 303 7.78 -14.47 -18.78
CA PHE A 303 6.37 -14.53 -18.36
C PHE A 303 6.03 -13.69 -17.12
N LYS A 304 7.04 -13.17 -16.41
CA LYS A 304 6.85 -12.30 -15.23
C LYS A 304 6.50 -10.86 -15.62
N VAL A 305 6.78 -10.46 -16.85
CA VAL A 305 6.61 -9.08 -17.32
C VAL A 305 5.34 -8.99 -18.16
N ARG A 306 4.39 -8.12 -17.80
CA ARG A 306 3.57 -7.49 -18.85
C ARG A 306 4.55 -6.61 -19.62
N LYS A 307 5.11 -7.09 -20.74
CA LYS A 307 6.05 -6.30 -21.54
C LYS A 307 5.37 -4.97 -21.88
N ASN A 308 5.94 -3.86 -21.41
CA ASN A 308 5.51 -2.52 -21.77
C ASN A 308 6.34 -2.09 -22.97
N ASP A 309 5.74 -2.10 -24.16
CA ASP A 309 6.29 -1.58 -25.41
C ASP A 309 5.99 -0.08 -25.61
N GLY A 310 5.67 0.63 -24.52
CA GLY A 310 5.22 2.02 -24.52
C GLY A 310 3.69 2.18 -24.51
N SER A 311 2.93 1.08 -24.57
CA SER A 311 1.45 1.07 -24.56
C SER A 311 0.79 0.67 -23.23
N LEU A 312 1.57 0.31 -22.20
CA LEU A 312 1.02 -0.18 -20.94
C LEU A 312 0.56 0.98 -20.06
N PHE A 313 -0.74 0.99 -19.76
CA PHE A 313 -1.28 1.78 -18.66
C PHE A 313 -0.97 1.13 -17.32
N VAL A 314 -0.46 1.92 -16.37
CA VAL A 314 -0.20 1.47 -14.98
C VAL A 314 -1.22 2.10 -14.03
N GLY A 315 -2.02 1.25 -13.36
CA GLY A 315 -3.04 1.68 -12.40
C GLY A 315 -2.69 1.21 -10.99
N ALA A 316 -2.55 2.10 -10.01
CA ALA A 316 -2.26 1.72 -8.62
C ALA A 316 -3.30 2.26 -7.62
N PHE A 317 -3.50 1.51 -6.53
CA PHE A 317 -4.40 1.86 -5.43
C PHE A 317 -3.60 1.81 -4.14
N CYS A 318 -3.25 2.99 -3.64
CA CYS A 318 -2.37 3.21 -2.50
C CYS A 318 -3.16 3.34 -1.20
N GLN A 319 -2.47 3.15 -0.09
CA GLN A 319 -3.02 3.36 1.25
C GLN A 319 -2.87 4.82 1.67
N SER A 320 -3.83 5.29 2.47
CA SER A 320 -3.73 6.50 3.29
C SER A 320 -3.62 6.10 4.77
N ASN A 321 -4.24 6.85 5.67
CA ASN A 321 -4.47 6.56 7.08
C ASN A 321 -5.49 5.43 7.29
N VAL A 322 -5.03 4.19 7.25
CA VAL A 322 -5.90 3.00 7.21
C VAL A 322 -6.08 2.28 8.56
N GLY A 323 -5.38 2.68 9.62
CA GLY A 323 -5.17 1.90 10.85
C GLY A 323 -6.42 1.26 11.48
N ASP A 324 -7.55 1.94 11.46
CA ASP A 324 -8.83 1.53 12.02
C ASP A 324 -9.94 1.34 10.97
N VAL A 325 -9.61 1.34 9.67
CA VAL A 325 -10.62 1.18 8.59
C VAL A 325 -10.60 -0.23 8.01
N SER A 326 -11.68 -0.98 8.23
CA SER A 326 -11.89 -2.34 7.70
C SER A 326 -12.68 -2.34 6.39
N PRO A 327 -12.37 -3.23 5.42
CA PRO A 327 -13.19 -3.45 4.23
C PRO A 327 -14.44 -4.31 4.51
N ASN A 328 -14.59 -4.84 5.72
CA ASN A 328 -15.66 -5.75 6.11
C ASN A 328 -16.92 -4.98 6.52
N VAL A 329 -17.51 -4.29 5.55
CA VAL A 329 -18.52 -3.23 5.75
C VAL A 329 -19.88 -3.70 6.28
N LEU A 330 -20.15 -5.00 6.40
CA LEU A 330 -21.39 -5.46 7.04
C LEU A 330 -21.34 -5.38 8.57
N GLY A 331 -20.16 -5.15 9.14
CA GLY A 331 -19.92 -5.11 10.58
C GLY A 331 -19.38 -6.44 11.13
N ALA A 332 -19.13 -6.45 12.44
CA ALA A 332 -18.58 -7.60 13.16
C ALA A 332 -19.67 -8.35 13.93
N PHE A 333 -19.66 -9.68 13.80
CA PHE A 333 -20.66 -10.55 14.39
C PHE A 333 -20.02 -11.79 15.02
N CYS A 334 -20.68 -12.30 16.05
CA CYS A 334 -20.36 -13.56 16.66
C CYS A 334 -20.62 -14.72 15.69
N THR A 335 -19.63 -15.57 15.50
CA THR A 335 -19.69 -16.70 14.56
C THR A 335 -20.62 -17.82 15.02
N ASP A 336 -20.88 -17.93 16.32
CA ASP A 336 -21.73 -18.93 16.96
C ASP A 336 -23.21 -18.55 17.00
N SER A 337 -23.51 -17.31 17.41
CA SER A 337 -24.88 -16.81 17.62
C SER A 337 -25.40 -15.95 16.48
N GLY A 338 -24.52 -15.38 15.66
CA GLY A 338 -24.87 -14.43 14.60
C GLY A 338 -25.22 -13.03 15.09
N LEU A 339 -25.16 -12.77 16.41
CA LEU A 339 -25.41 -11.46 17.00
C LEU A 339 -24.23 -10.50 16.76
N PRO A 340 -24.45 -9.17 16.80
CA PRO A 340 -23.36 -8.19 16.79
C PRO A 340 -22.38 -8.43 17.94
N CYS A 341 -21.09 -8.20 17.68
CA CYS A 341 -20.07 -8.29 18.74
C CYS A 341 -20.22 -7.17 19.79
N ASP A 342 -19.58 -7.35 20.93
CA ASP A 342 -19.39 -6.27 21.91
C ASP A 342 -18.67 -5.07 21.28
N PHE A 343 -19.21 -3.87 21.54
CA PHE A 343 -18.74 -2.63 20.94
C PHE A 343 -17.36 -2.17 21.46
N ASN A 344 -17.06 -2.41 22.73
CA ASN A 344 -15.83 -1.93 23.36
C ASN A 344 -14.66 -2.89 23.14
N HIS A 345 -14.94 -4.19 23.24
CA HIS A 345 -13.93 -5.23 23.31
C HIS A 345 -13.83 -6.09 22.06
N SER A 346 -14.77 -5.93 21.11
CA SER A 346 -14.85 -6.76 19.90
C SER A 346 -14.85 -8.26 20.24
N SER A 347 -15.66 -8.65 21.22
CA SER A 347 -15.73 -10.02 21.74
C SER A 347 -17.16 -10.54 21.77
N CYS A 348 -17.29 -11.86 21.89
CA CYS A 348 -18.57 -12.56 22.03
C CYS A 348 -18.49 -13.46 23.25
N HIS A 349 -19.28 -13.17 24.28
CA HIS A 349 -19.20 -13.87 25.57
C HIS A 349 -17.79 -13.82 26.21
N GLY A 350 -17.07 -12.70 26.04
CA GLY A 350 -15.68 -12.55 26.49
C GLY A 350 -14.65 -13.33 25.66
N ASN A 351 -15.02 -13.69 24.42
CA ASN A 351 -14.13 -14.38 23.50
C ASN A 351 -14.00 -13.57 22.20
N ASP A 352 -12.83 -12.97 22.01
CA ASP A 352 -12.43 -12.20 20.83
C ASP A 352 -12.42 -13.06 19.56
N THR A 353 -12.00 -14.34 19.67
CA THR A 353 -11.87 -15.26 18.53
C THR A 353 -13.18 -15.58 17.82
N LEU A 354 -14.31 -15.35 18.49
CA LEU A 354 -15.65 -15.54 17.92
C LEU A 354 -16.16 -14.31 17.18
N CYS A 355 -15.58 -13.14 17.38
CA CYS A 355 -16.02 -11.89 16.76
C CYS A 355 -15.32 -11.64 15.42
N VAL A 356 -16.06 -11.76 14.31
CA VAL A 356 -15.47 -11.64 12.97
C VAL A 356 -16.24 -10.65 12.11
N GLY A 357 -15.49 -9.75 11.47
CA GLY A 357 -15.97 -8.79 10.47
C GLY A 357 -16.45 -9.50 9.20
N ARG A 358 -17.57 -9.04 8.64
CA ARG A 358 -18.16 -9.63 7.42
C ARG A 358 -18.08 -8.68 6.23
N GLY A 359 -17.45 -9.15 5.15
CA GLY A 359 -17.43 -8.46 3.87
C GLY A 359 -18.79 -8.47 3.16
N PRO A 360 -18.99 -7.62 2.13
CA PRO A 360 -20.27 -7.50 1.42
C PRO A 360 -20.66 -8.74 0.60
N GLY A 361 -19.74 -9.67 0.39
CA GLY A 361 -19.99 -10.96 -0.26
C GLY A 361 -20.12 -12.13 0.71
N TYR A 362 -20.16 -11.89 2.03
CA TYR A 362 -20.15 -12.94 3.05
C TYR A 362 -21.21 -14.04 2.77
N PRO A 363 -20.85 -15.33 2.92
CA PRO A 363 -19.56 -15.84 3.43
C PRO A 363 -18.45 -15.97 2.37
N ASP A 364 -18.63 -15.49 1.14
CA ASP A 364 -17.64 -15.57 0.07
C ASP A 364 -16.65 -14.38 0.12
N GLU A 365 -15.42 -14.65 0.58
CA GLU A 365 -14.33 -13.67 0.68
C GLU A 365 -13.80 -13.22 -0.70
N ILE A 366 -13.85 -14.08 -1.71
CA ILE A 366 -13.44 -13.74 -3.08
C ILE A 366 -14.46 -12.76 -3.67
N LEU A 367 -15.75 -13.02 -3.45
CA LEU A 367 -16.82 -12.10 -3.82
C LEU A 367 -16.72 -10.78 -3.04
N SER A 368 -16.43 -10.83 -1.74
CA SER A 368 -16.21 -9.62 -0.92
C SER A 368 -15.04 -8.79 -1.48
N THR A 369 -13.91 -9.42 -1.74
CA THR A 369 -12.72 -8.80 -2.36
C THR A 369 -13.04 -8.16 -3.69
N LYS A 370 -13.80 -8.86 -4.55
CA LYS A 370 -14.26 -8.32 -5.83
C LYS A 370 -15.15 -7.09 -5.65
N ILE A 371 -16.16 -7.15 -4.79
CA ILE A 371 -17.09 -6.02 -4.57
C ILE A 371 -16.33 -4.80 -4.04
N MET A 372 -15.45 -4.99 -3.07
CA MET A 372 -14.65 -3.91 -2.48
C MET A 372 -13.65 -3.32 -3.48
N GLY A 373 -13.03 -4.17 -4.32
CA GLY A 373 -12.20 -3.72 -5.42
C GLY A 373 -12.98 -2.96 -6.49
N GLU A 374 -14.20 -3.41 -6.83
CA GLU A 374 -15.08 -2.71 -7.80
C GLU A 374 -15.52 -1.33 -7.29
N ARG A 375 -15.83 -1.18 -6.00
CA ARG A 375 -16.20 0.11 -5.40
C ARG A 375 -15.06 1.13 -5.57
N GLN A 376 -13.83 0.73 -5.21
CA GLN A 376 -12.64 1.56 -5.40
C GLN A 376 -12.38 1.87 -6.88
N PHE A 377 -12.43 0.85 -7.73
CA PHE A 377 -12.23 0.98 -9.18
C PHE A 377 -13.21 1.95 -9.84
N ARG A 378 -14.51 1.83 -9.56
CA ARG A 378 -15.53 2.69 -10.17
C ARG A 378 -15.30 4.16 -9.82
N LYS A 379 -15.03 4.44 -8.54
CA LYS A 379 -14.70 5.81 -8.11
C LYS A 379 -13.43 6.31 -8.79
N ALA A 380 -12.40 5.49 -8.92
CA ALA A 380 -11.18 5.86 -9.62
C ALA A 380 -11.45 6.19 -11.11
N VAL A 381 -12.30 5.43 -11.79
CA VAL A 381 -12.71 5.73 -13.17
C VAL A 381 -13.47 7.05 -13.26
N ASP A 382 -14.41 7.32 -12.35
CA ASP A 382 -15.14 8.58 -12.32
C ASP A 382 -14.19 9.77 -12.12
N LEU A 383 -13.27 9.67 -11.15
CA LEU A 383 -12.25 10.70 -10.90
C LEU A 383 -11.29 10.87 -12.08
N PHE A 384 -10.84 9.76 -12.68
CA PHE A 384 -9.90 9.75 -13.80
C PHE A 384 -10.48 10.38 -15.08
N THR A 385 -11.76 10.09 -15.35
CA THR A 385 -12.46 10.61 -16.54
C THR A 385 -12.85 12.08 -16.38
N SER A 386 -13.10 12.53 -15.15
CA SER A 386 -13.50 13.92 -14.85
C SER A 386 -12.35 14.83 -14.41
N ALA A 387 -11.13 14.32 -14.23
CA ALA A 387 -9.96 15.11 -13.83
C ALA A 387 -9.64 16.21 -14.85
N LYS A 388 -9.59 17.46 -14.38
CA LYS A 388 -9.34 18.68 -15.18
C LYS A 388 -8.29 19.59 -14.57
N GLU A 389 -8.06 19.50 -13.27
CA GLU A 389 -7.09 20.32 -12.57
C GLU A 389 -5.68 19.80 -12.86
N GLU A 390 -4.90 20.58 -13.60
CA GLU A 390 -3.51 20.27 -13.90
C GLU A 390 -2.61 20.70 -12.73
N LEU A 391 -1.77 19.78 -12.25
CA LEU A 391 -0.77 20.07 -11.23
C LEU A 391 0.46 20.69 -11.88
N THR A 392 0.80 21.91 -11.48
CA THR A 392 2.01 22.62 -11.91
C THR A 392 2.83 23.03 -10.69
N GLY A 393 4.14 23.14 -10.83
CA GLY A 393 5.00 23.54 -9.72
C GLY A 393 6.39 22.91 -9.76
N LYS A 394 7.16 23.16 -8.70
CA LYS A 394 8.47 22.54 -8.53
C LYS A 394 8.34 21.18 -7.85
N ILE A 395 9.20 20.24 -8.25
CA ILE A 395 9.38 18.99 -7.51
C ILE A 395 10.33 19.27 -6.37
N ASP A 396 9.92 18.89 -5.17
CA ASP A 396 10.74 18.99 -3.96
C ASP A 396 10.52 17.74 -3.10
N TYR A 397 11.52 17.40 -2.28
CA TYR A 397 11.48 16.22 -1.43
C TYR A 397 12.37 16.40 -0.19
N ARG A 398 11.98 15.81 0.93
CA ARG A 398 12.73 15.86 2.19
C ARG A 398 12.70 14.49 2.84
N HIS A 399 13.81 14.13 3.45
CA HIS A 399 13.95 12.87 4.16
C HIS A 399 14.78 13.08 5.43
N VAL A 400 14.45 12.33 6.48
CA VAL A 400 15.22 12.32 7.73
C VAL A 400 15.07 10.97 8.41
N TYR A 401 16.19 10.42 8.88
CA TYR A 401 16.16 9.32 9.85
C TYR A 401 16.01 9.90 11.25
N LEU A 402 14.95 9.50 11.96
CA LEU A 402 14.68 9.95 13.31
C LEU A 402 14.74 8.77 14.29
N ASN A 403 15.38 8.98 15.43
CA ASN A 403 15.36 8.01 16.53
C ASN A 403 14.11 8.21 17.39
N PHE A 404 13.12 7.35 17.21
CA PHE A 404 11.85 7.40 17.92
C PHE A 404 11.90 6.84 19.35
N THR A 405 13.05 6.36 19.82
CA THR A 405 13.16 5.73 21.16
C THR A 405 13.00 6.71 22.32
N ASN A 406 13.32 8.00 22.09
CA ASN A 406 13.33 9.05 23.12
C ASN A 406 13.25 10.45 22.49
N LEU A 407 12.38 10.60 21.49
CA LEU A 407 12.16 11.85 20.78
C LEU A 407 11.37 12.82 21.68
N GLU A 408 11.87 14.04 21.85
CA GLU A 408 11.15 15.10 22.58
C GLU A 408 10.02 15.65 21.72
N VAL A 409 8.83 15.76 22.33
CA VAL A 409 7.61 16.26 21.70
C VAL A 409 7.06 17.39 22.56
N GLN A 410 6.95 18.58 21.98
CA GLN A 410 6.33 19.71 22.62
C GLN A 410 4.81 19.64 22.42
N LEU A 411 4.06 19.58 23.52
CA LEU A 411 2.61 19.62 23.54
C LEU A 411 2.10 21.07 23.65
N GLU A 412 0.79 21.23 23.50
CA GLU A 412 0.13 22.51 23.81
C GLU A 412 0.41 22.92 25.26
N GLY A 413 0.65 24.21 25.49
CA GLY A 413 0.98 24.73 26.83
C GLY A 413 2.45 24.64 27.24
N ASN A 414 3.38 24.40 26.31
CA ASN A 414 4.84 24.29 26.55
C ASN A 414 5.27 23.10 27.41
N GLU A 415 4.42 22.09 27.58
CA GLU A 415 4.83 20.82 28.15
C GLU A 415 5.69 20.05 27.15
N VAL A 416 6.81 19.50 27.59
CA VAL A 416 7.67 18.65 26.77
C VAL A 416 7.61 17.23 27.30
N VAL A 417 7.12 16.32 26.48
CA VAL A 417 7.07 14.88 26.75
C VAL A 417 8.07 14.14 25.86
N LYS A 418 8.26 12.84 26.09
CA LYS A 418 9.17 12.00 25.29
C LYS A 418 8.45 10.78 24.76
N THR A 419 8.77 10.38 23.53
CA THR A 419 8.39 9.06 23.03
C THR A 419 9.06 7.96 23.84
N CYS A 420 8.49 6.75 23.79
CA CYS A 420 9.00 5.59 24.50
C CYS A 420 9.72 4.63 23.55
N PRO A 421 10.60 3.77 24.07
CA PRO A 421 11.02 2.58 23.33
C PRO A 421 9.81 1.76 22.88
N ALA A 422 9.95 1.09 21.74
CA ALA A 422 8.88 0.30 21.14
C ALA A 422 8.41 -0.84 22.06
N ALA A 423 7.10 -0.98 22.16
CA ALA A 423 6.42 -1.90 23.06
C ALA A 423 5.05 -2.27 22.49
N LEU A 424 4.58 -3.48 22.80
CA LEU A 424 3.26 -3.96 22.42
C LEU A 424 2.45 -4.28 23.69
N GLY A 425 1.23 -3.75 23.79
CA GLY A 425 0.29 -4.01 24.88
C GLY A 425 -0.55 -5.28 24.68
N PRO A 426 -1.42 -5.64 25.65
CA PRO A 426 -2.28 -6.82 25.56
C PRO A 426 -3.23 -6.82 24.36
N GLY A 427 -3.80 -5.67 24.00
CA GLY A 427 -4.66 -5.56 22.82
C GLY A 427 -4.00 -5.94 21.50
N PHE A 428 -2.65 -5.97 21.41
CA PHE A 428 -1.96 -6.51 20.24
C PHE A 428 -2.26 -8.01 20.04
N ALA A 429 -2.33 -8.78 21.12
CA ALA A 429 -2.56 -10.22 21.07
C ALA A 429 -4.02 -10.59 20.77
N ALA A 430 -4.97 -9.68 21.03
CA ALA A 430 -6.39 -9.84 20.68
C ALA A 430 -6.67 -9.74 19.17
N GLY A 431 -5.72 -9.22 18.39
CA GLY A 431 -5.94 -8.97 16.96
C GLY A 431 -7.06 -7.94 16.72
N THR A 432 -7.85 -8.15 15.67
CA THR A 432 -8.98 -7.27 15.34
C THR A 432 -10.16 -8.08 14.82
N THR A 433 -11.30 -7.44 14.57
CA THR A 433 -12.45 -8.09 13.91
C THR A 433 -12.12 -8.61 12.51
N ASP A 434 -11.11 -8.09 11.81
CA ASP A 434 -10.71 -8.58 10.48
C ASP A 434 -9.90 -9.89 10.55
N GLY A 435 -9.35 -10.18 11.72
CA GLY A 435 -8.51 -11.33 11.98
C GLY A 435 -8.26 -11.40 13.49
N PRO A 436 -9.14 -12.10 14.23
CA PRO A 436 -9.00 -12.21 15.68
C PRO A 436 -7.68 -12.87 16.05
N GLY A 437 -7.14 -12.49 17.21
CA GLY A 437 -5.82 -12.91 17.65
C GLY A 437 -5.84 -14.25 18.37
N VAL A 438 -5.23 -14.25 19.55
CA VAL A 438 -5.09 -15.41 20.42
C VAL A 438 -6.16 -15.33 21.51
N PHE A 439 -6.90 -16.44 21.68
CA PHE A 439 -7.87 -16.59 22.75
C PHE A 439 -7.32 -16.15 24.11
N GLY A 440 -8.15 -15.48 24.91
CA GLY A 440 -7.78 -15.00 26.24
C GLY A 440 -7.23 -13.57 26.29
N PHE A 441 -7.27 -12.84 25.17
CA PHE A 441 -7.01 -11.40 25.11
C PHE A 441 -8.21 -10.70 24.47
N GLU A 442 -8.57 -9.52 24.99
CA GLU A 442 -9.61 -8.69 24.39
C GLU A 442 -9.06 -7.32 23.97
N GLN A 443 -9.65 -6.72 22.93
CA GLN A 443 -9.33 -5.33 22.62
C GLN A 443 -9.77 -4.44 23.79
N GLY A 444 -9.00 -3.38 24.08
CA GLY A 444 -9.25 -2.51 25.22
C GLY A 444 -8.71 -3.02 26.56
N ASP A 445 -8.12 -4.21 26.61
CA ASP A 445 -7.39 -4.68 27.80
C ASP A 445 -6.29 -3.68 28.18
N THR A 446 -6.31 -3.25 29.44
CA THR A 446 -5.27 -2.38 30.01
C THR A 446 -4.28 -3.17 30.87
N GLU A 447 -4.62 -4.42 31.21
CA GLU A 447 -3.82 -5.32 32.00
C GLU A 447 -3.78 -6.72 31.40
N VAL A 448 -2.76 -7.52 31.75
CA VAL A 448 -2.62 -8.91 31.30
C VAL A 448 -3.23 -9.82 32.36
N SER A 449 -4.41 -10.40 32.10
CA SER A 449 -4.97 -11.47 32.93
C SER A 449 -4.49 -12.82 32.43
N ILE A 450 -3.46 -13.38 33.06
CA ILE A 450 -3.01 -14.75 32.74
C ILE A 450 -3.95 -15.73 33.46
N ASP A 451 -4.83 -16.41 32.72
CA ASP A 451 -5.56 -17.57 33.24
C ASP A 451 -4.56 -18.69 33.58
N PRO A 452 -4.44 -19.13 34.85
CA PRO A 452 -3.54 -20.21 35.25
C PRO A 452 -3.78 -21.55 34.54
N SER A 453 -4.95 -21.74 33.94
CA SER A 453 -5.35 -22.96 33.24
C SER A 453 -4.94 -22.98 31.76
N MET A 454 -4.58 -21.83 31.18
CA MET A 454 -4.05 -21.78 29.82
C MET A 454 -2.65 -22.38 29.76
N LYS A 455 -2.57 -23.64 29.31
CA LYS A 455 -1.33 -24.26 28.84
C LYS A 455 -0.86 -23.61 27.54
N LEU A 456 -0.59 -22.30 27.56
CA LEU A 456 0.26 -21.69 26.55
C LEU A 456 1.63 -22.36 26.68
N LYS A 457 2.08 -23.07 25.64
CA LYS A 457 3.47 -23.52 25.51
C LYS A 457 4.35 -22.29 25.64
N LYS A 458 4.83 -22.04 26.86
CA LYS A 458 5.87 -21.08 27.28
C LYS A 458 6.34 -20.16 26.14
N ILE A 459 5.48 -19.25 25.69
CA ILE A 459 5.97 -17.99 25.16
C ILE A 459 6.46 -17.33 26.44
N GLU A 460 7.78 -17.25 26.62
CA GLU A 460 8.34 -16.55 27.76
C GLU A 460 7.88 -15.09 27.70
N THR A 461 6.73 -14.83 28.31
CA THR A 461 6.23 -13.52 28.68
C THR A 461 7.26 -12.99 29.65
N THR A 462 8.28 -12.33 29.11
CA THR A 462 9.20 -11.58 29.95
C THR A 462 8.44 -10.32 30.34
N THR A 463 7.64 -10.41 31.39
CA THR A 463 6.97 -9.27 32.02
C THR A 463 8.08 -8.39 32.60
N LEU A 464 8.61 -7.47 31.79
CA LEU A 464 9.64 -6.54 32.24
C LEU A 464 8.99 -5.48 33.11
N THR A 465 9.11 -5.65 34.42
CA THR A 465 8.93 -4.62 35.44
C THR A 465 10.09 -3.62 35.41
N GLN A 466 10.36 -2.98 34.25
CA GLN A 466 11.23 -1.81 34.22
C GLN A 466 10.41 -0.57 34.64
N PRO A 467 10.61 0.01 35.84
CA PRO A 467 9.74 1.06 36.37
C PRO A 467 9.70 2.32 35.49
N LYS A 468 10.77 2.59 34.73
CA LYS A 468 10.87 3.77 33.85
C LYS A 468 10.05 3.65 32.56
N LEU A 469 9.97 2.46 31.96
CA LEU A 469 9.16 2.21 30.76
C LEU A 469 7.66 2.13 31.10
N TYR A 470 7.35 1.56 32.26
CA TYR A 470 5.99 1.45 32.76
C TYR A 470 5.38 2.82 33.09
N ASN A 471 6.16 3.73 33.66
CA ASN A 471 5.69 5.08 33.98
C ASN A 471 5.54 6.00 32.76
N SER A 472 6.23 5.71 31.64
CA SER A 472 6.18 6.54 30.43
C SER A 472 5.08 6.14 29.44
N GLN A 473 4.59 4.89 29.49
CA GLN A 473 3.43 4.45 28.71
C GLN A 473 2.16 4.50 29.56
N SER A 474 1.55 5.68 29.66
CA SER A 474 0.32 5.86 30.42
C SER A 474 -0.79 4.92 29.92
N LYS A 475 -1.26 4.01 30.79
CA LYS A 475 -2.35 3.04 30.60
C LYS A 475 -2.06 1.78 29.75
N VAL A 476 -0.84 1.54 29.27
CA VAL A 476 -0.49 0.31 28.52
C VAL A 476 0.46 -0.57 29.34
N LYS A 477 -0.04 -1.70 29.89
CA LYS A 477 0.85 -2.75 30.42
C LYS A 477 1.53 -3.51 29.28
N LEU A 478 2.81 -3.84 29.44
CA LEU A 478 3.68 -4.36 28.38
C LEU A 478 3.60 -5.89 28.24
N ASN A 479 3.46 -6.39 27.01
CA ASN A 479 3.49 -7.82 26.69
C ASN A 479 4.83 -8.30 26.10
N LEU A 480 5.51 -7.49 25.28
CA LEU A 480 6.76 -7.87 24.60
C LEU A 480 7.69 -6.66 24.39
N ASN A 481 9.00 -6.86 24.60
CA ASN A 481 10.09 -5.94 24.23
C ASN A 481 11.12 -6.68 23.34
N SER A 482 11.57 -6.03 22.26
CA SER A 482 12.47 -6.58 21.24
C SER A 482 13.84 -7.01 21.78
N SER A 483 14.36 -6.38 22.84
CA SER A 483 15.66 -6.73 23.45
C SER A 483 15.68 -8.12 24.10
N THR A 484 14.53 -8.66 24.47
CA THR A 484 14.38 -9.91 25.24
C THR A 484 14.13 -11.14 24.37
N LEU A 485 13.63 -10.97 23.14
CA LEU A 485 13.43 -12.05 22.17
C LEU A 485 14.75 -12.71 21.73
N LEU A 486 15.86 -11.98 21.76
CA LEU A 486 17.18 -12.45 21.33
C LEU A 486 17.84 -13.43 22.30
N HIS A 487 17.43 -13.47 23.58
CA HIS A 487 18.12 -14.30 24.57
C HIS A 487 17.70 -15.78 24.57
N ASN A 488 16.62 -16.14 23.86
CA ASN A 488 16.00 -17.47 23.90
C ASN A 488 16.02 -18.23 22.56
N LEU A 489 16.83 -17.77 21.60
CA LEU A 489 16.96 -18.39 20.27
C LEU A 489 18.36 -19.01 20.01
N ASN A 490 19.12 -19.32 21.08
CA ASN A 490 20.34 -20.13 20.97
C ASN A 490 20.14 -21.54 21.51
#